data_AF-A0A7S4B0A9-F1
#
_entry.id   AF-A0A7S4B0A9-F1
#
_cell.length_a   1.000
_cell.length_b   1.000
_cell.length_c   1.000
_cell.angle_alpha   90.00
_cell.angle_beta   90.00
_cell.angle_gamma   90.00
#
_symmetry.space_group_name_H-M   'P 1'
#
loop_
_entity.id
_entity.type
_entity.pdbx_description
1 polymer ?
#
loop_
_entity_poly.entity_id
_entity_poly.type
_entity_poly.pdbx_seq_one_letter_code
_entity_poly.pdbx_strand_id
1 'polypeptide(L)'
;RDKNHACVIIWSLGNEAGNGVAFHRAYAWLKAADVSRPVQYENARLEACWTTEDLETIDANTDIYCPMYPSPDKLEKYAAANEDNPNAKPLIMCEYAHAMGNSCGGLFEYWSVIRRFGVLQGGCVW
;
A
#
# COMPACT_ATOMS: atom_id res chain seq x y z
N ARG A 1 -16.32 15.99 -4.19
CA ARG A 1 -15.65 17.24 -4.58
C ARG A 1 -14.73 17.01 -5.78
N ASP A 2 -13.80 16.04 -5.70
CA ASP A 2 -12.64 15.99 -6.62
C ASP A 2 -12.72 14.96 -7.76
N LYS A 3 -13.87 14.31 -7.94
CA LYS A 3 -14.06 13.15 -8.85
C LYS A 3 -13.71 13.37 -10.34
N ASN A 4 -13.68 14.63 -10.80
CA ASN A 4 -13.45 14.97 -12.20
C ASN A 4 -11.99 15.37 -12.51
N HIS A 5 -11.09 15.33 -11.52
CA HIS A 5 -9.68 15.61 -11.75
C HIS A 5 -8.98 14.35 -12.28
N ALA A 6 -8.47 14.42 -13.51
CA ALA A 6 -7.76 13.31 -14.15
C ALA A 6 -6.42 12.97 -13.47
N CYS A 7 -5.81 13.93 -12.78
CA CYS A 7 -4.57 13.71 -12.02
C CYS A 7 -4.77 12.93 -10.71
N VAL A 8 -6.00 12.88 -10.19
CA VAL A 8 -6.32 12.02 -9.05
C VAL A 8 -6.51 10.61 -9.59
N ILE A 9 -5.60 9.71 -9.28
CA ILE A 9 -5.62 8.32 -9.78
C ILE A 9 -5.96 7.29 -8.70
N ILE A 10 -5.87 7.63 -7.42
CA ILE A 10 -6.11 6.73 -6.28
C ILE A 10 -6.91 7.50 -5.22
N TRP A 11 -7.87 6.84 -4.57
CA TRP A 11 -8.50 7.35 -3.35
C TRP A 11 -7.86 6.73 -2.11
N SER A 12 -7.44 7.53 -1.13
CA SER A 12 -7.05 7.01 0.19
C SER A 12 -8.21 7.15 1.17
N LEU A 13 -8.49 6.11 1.97
CA LEU A 13 -9.53 6.17 3.02
C LEU A 13 -9.10 6.99 4.25
N GLY A 14 -7.81 7.25 4.43
CA GLY A 14 -7.25 7.95 5.58
C GLY A 14 -5.84 7.48 5.92
N ASN A 15 -5.40 7.76 7.15
CA ASN A 15 -4.08 7.42 7.67
C ASN A 15 -4.19 7.02 9.15
N GLU A 16 -3.50 5.94 9.58
CA GLU A 16 -3.30 5.57 11.00
C GLU A 16 -4.54 5.69 11.92
N ALA A 17 -5.70 5.25 11.44
CA ALA A 17 -6.99 5.47 12.12
C ALA A 17 -7.67 4.16 12.57
N GLY A 18 -6.90 3.08 12.72
CA GLY A 18 -7.39 1.72 12.95
C GLY A 18 -8.10 1.11 11.75
N ASN A 19 -8.62 -0.11 11.85
CA ASN A 19 -9.43 -0.73 10.80
C ASN A 19 -10.77 -1.18 11.39
N GLY A 20 -11.83 -1.21 10.58
CA GLY A 20 -13.14 -1.64 11.06
C GLY A 20 -14.30 -1.22 10.17
N VAL A 21 -15.52 -1.42 10.68
CA VAL A 21 -16.78 -1.31 9.90
C VAL A 21 -16.93 0.01 9.15
N ALA A 22 -16.42 1.11 9.71
CA ALA A 22 -16.46 2.41 9.06
C ALA A 22 -15.65 2.42 7.75
N PHE A 23 -14.44 1.85 7.77
CA PHE A 23 -13.57 1.75 6.59
C PHE A 23 -14.11 0.77 5.55
N HIS A 24 -14.67 -0.36 5.96
CA HIS A 24 -15.34 -1.28 5.01
C HIS A 24 -16.52 -0.61 4.31
N ARG A 25 -17.36 0.13 5.04
CA ARG A 25 -18.50 0.85 4.46
C ARG A 25 -18.05 1.99 3.55
N ALA A 26 -17.01 2.73 3.94
CA ALA A 26 -16.43 3.79 3.11
C ALA A 26 -15.86 3.24 1.79
N TYR A 27 -15.10 2.13 1.87
CA TYR A 27 -14.62 1.41 0.70
C TYR A 27 -15.77 0.97 -0.21
N ALA A 28 -16.77 0.27 0.34
CA ALA A 28 -17.91 -0.21 -0.44
C ALA A 28 -18.68 0.93 -1.12
N TRP A 29 -18.86 2.05 -0.43
CA TRP A 29 -19.48 3.24 -1.01
C TRP A 29 -18.63 3.83 -2.14
N LEU A 30 -17.31 3.95 -1.95
CA LEU A 30 -16.41 4.46 -3.00
C LEU A 30 -16.41 3.57 -4.24
N LYS A 31 -16.37 2.25 -4.07
CA LYS A 31 -16.43 1.31 -5.20
C LYS A 31 -17.76 1.39 -5.95
N ALA A 32 -18.85 1.77 -5.30
CA ALA A 32 -20.14 2.03 -5.96
C ALA A 32 -20.21 3.43 -6.61
N ALA A 33 -19.58 4.44 -6.02
CA ALA A 33 -19.65 5.83 -6.46
C ALA A 33 -18.65 6.17 -7.58
N ASP A 34 -17.48 5.53 -7.59
CA ASP A 34 -16.41 5.73 -8.58
C ASP A 34 -15.67 4.42 -8.86
N VAL A 35 -16.04 3.76 -9.95
CA VAL A 35 -15.40 2.52 -10.42
C VAL A 35 -14.11 2.78 -11.21
N SER A 36 -13.77 4.03 -11.51
CA SER A 36 -12.65 4.38 -12.39
C SER A 36 -11.29 4.42 -11.68
N ARG A 37 -11.27 4.38 -10.35
CA ARG A 37 -10.05 4.53 -9.55
C ARG A 37 -9.93 3.44 -8.47
N PRO A 38 -8.72 2.93 -8.20
CA PRO A 38 -8.46 2.11 -7.04
C PRO A 38 -8.57 2.89 -5.73
N VAL A 39 -8.84 2.16 -4.65
CA VAL A 39 -8.84 2.67 -3.28
C VAL A 39 -7.66 2.07 -2.52
N GLN A 40 -6.95 2.88 -1.74
CA GLN A 40 -5.91 2.42 -0.83
C GLN A 40 -6.26 2.71 0.63
N TYR A 41 -5.81 1.84 1.53
CA TYR A 41 -5.76 2.12 2.96
C TYR A 41 -4.68 1.27 3.62
N GLU A 42 -3.69 1.91 4.23
CA GLU A 42 -2.50 1.22 4.75
C GLU A 42 -2.82 0.28 5.93
N ASN A 43 -3.77 0.70 6.76
CA ASN A 43 -4.28 -0.06 7.88
C ASN A 43 -5.32 -1.12 7.49
N ALA A 44 -5.59 -1.37 6.19
CA ALA A 44 -6.45 -2.47 5.73
C ALA A 44 -5.74 -3.83 5.91
N ARG A 45 -5.52 -4.18 7.18
CA ARG A 45 -4.88 -5.41 7.67
C ARG A 45 -5.92 -6.16 8.50
N LEU A 46 -5.97 -7.49 8.37
CA LEU A 46 -6.80 -8.30 9.27
C LEU A 46 -6.21 -8.22 10.69
N GLU A 47 -7.10 -8.04 11.67
CA GLU A 47 -6.85 -7.58 13.05
C GLU A 47 -5.96 -8.48 13.95
N ALA A 48 -5.11 -9.34 13.41
CA ALA A 48 -4.32 -10.30 14.19
C ALA A 48 -2.85 -10.39 13.75
N CYS A 49 -2.08 -9.31 13.88
CA CYS A 49 -0.85 -9.40 14.67
C CYS A 49 -0.21 -8.01 14.90
N TRP A 50 0.09 -7.74 16.17
CA TRP A 50 1.11 -6.77 16.56
C TRP A 50 2.53 -7.37 16.47
N THR A 51 2.70 -8.45 15.69
CA THR A 51 3.97 -9.18 15.55
C THR A 51 4.39 -9.21 14.09
N THR A 52 5.44 -8.45 13.81
CA THR A 52 6.01 -8.01 12.55
C THR A 52 6.48 -9.07 11.54
N GLU A 53 6.07 -10.34 11.66
CA GLU A 53 6.73 -11.48 10.99
C GLU A 53 5.90 -12.23 9.95
N ASP A 54 4.57 -12.22 10.03
CA ASP A 54 3.74 -12.91 9.03
C ASP A 54 3.37 -11.97 7.88
N LEU A 55 3.35 -12.51 6.66
CA LEU A 55 2.82 -11.82 5.48
C LEU A 55 1.42 -11.31 5.82
N GLU A 56 1.34 -10.01 6.07
CA GLU A 56 0.13 -9.34 6.52
C GLU A 56 -1.03 -9.75 5.63
N THR A 57 -2.07 -10.34 6.23
CA THR A 57 -3.28 -10.64 5.48
C THR A 57 -3.97 -9.33 5.18
N ILE A 58 -3.95 -8.96 3.90
CA ILE A 58 -4.51 -7.69 3.42
C ILE A 58 -6.02 -7.83 3.40
N ASP A 59 -6.69 -6.94 4.12
CA ASP A 59 -8.14 -6.92 4.24
C ASP A 59 -8.80 -6.47 2.92
N ALA A 60 -10.09 -6.73 2.77
CA ALA A 60 -10.86 -6.49 1.56
C ALA A 60 -11.11 -5.00 1.25
N ASN A 61 -10.93 -4.09 2.22
CA ASN A 61 -11.18 -2.66 2.08
C ASN A 61 -10.02 -1.86 1.45
N THR A 62 -9.21 -2.49 0.61
CA THR A 62 -8.17 -1.84 -0.18
C THR A 62 -7.91 -2.60 -1.49
N ASP A 63 -7.64 -1.89 -2.57
CA ASP A 63 -7.22 -2.45 -3.87
C ASP A 63 -5.69 -2.51 -4.00
N ILE A 64 -4.96 -1.74 -3.16
CA ILE A 64 -3.50 -1.60 -3.19
C ILE A 64 -2.95 -2.00 -1.81
N TYR A 65 -1.87 -2.79 -1.78
CA TYR A 65 -1.14 -2.99 -0.53
C TYR A 65 -0.17 -1.84 -0.34
N CYS A 66 -0.36 -1.03 0.69
CA CYS A 66 0.41 0.21 0.82
C CYS A 66 1.05 0.38 2.20
N PRO A 67 2.05 -0.46 2.58
CA PRO A 67 2.68 -0.39 3.89
C PRO A 67 3.53 0.88 4.07
N MET A 68 3.66 1.32 5.32
CA MET A 68 4.63 2.33 5.74
C MET A 68 5.97 1.70 6.14
N TYR A 69 7.08 2.27 5.68
CA TYR A 69 8.44 1.93 6.06
C TYR A 69 8.81 0.42 6.05
N PRO A 70 8.40 -0.38 5.03
CA PRO A 70 8.88 -1.76 4.93
C PRO A 70 10.39 -1.78 4.61
N SER A 71 11.13 -2.77 5.09
CA SER A 71 12.51 -2.96 4.61
C SER A 71 12.53 -3.48 3.17
N PRO A 72 13.64 -3.30 2.41
CA PRO A 72 13.80 -3.92 1.09
C PRO A 72 13.59 -5.44 1.10
N ASP A 73 14.02 -6.14 2.15
CA ASP A 73 13.80 -7.58 2.33
C ASP A 73 12.31 -7.93 2.43
N LYS A 74 11.50 -7.09 3.10
CA LYS A 74 10.04 -7.30 3.18
C LYS A 74 9.38 -7.09 1.82
N LEU A 75 9.83 -6.10 1.05
CA LEU A 75 9.37 -5.89 -0.33
C LEU A 75 9.69 -7.11 -1.20
N GLU A 76 10.92 -7.62 -1.14
CA GLU A 76 11.34 -8.78 -1.91
C GLU A 76 10.57 -10.05 -1.51
N LYS A 77 10.34 -10.27 -0.21
CA LYS A 77 9.50 -11.40 0.26
C LYS A 77 8.06 -11.32 -0.26
N TYR A 78 7.43 -10.14 -0.18
CA TYR A 78 6.09 -9.93 -0.72
C TYR A 78 6.06 -10.20 -2.22
N ALA A 79 7.03 -9.63 -2.94
CA ALA A 79 7.09 -9.72 -4.38
C ALA A 79 7.34 -11.15 -4.87
N ALA A 80 8.31 -11.84 -4.30
CA ALA A 80 8.62 -13.23 -4.65
C ALA A 80 7.44 -14.18 -4.39
N ALA A 81 6.59 -13.90 -3.39
CA ALA A 81 5.39 -14.69 -3.11
C ALA A 81 4.21 -14.39 -4.04
N ASN A 82 4.24 -13.27 -4.79
CA ASN A 82 3.08 -12.75 -5.51
C ASN A 82 3.32 -12.39 -6.99
N GLU A 83 4.55 -12.47 -7.49
CA GLU A 83 4.90 -12.04 -8.86
C GLU A 83 4.04 -12.72 -9.95
N ASP A 84 3.79 -14.02 -9.81
CA ASP A 84 2.99 -14.80 -10.76
C ASP A 84 1.50 -14.92 -10.35
N ASN A 85 1.09 -14.24 -9.28
CA ASN A 85 -0.29 -14.29 -8.79
C ASN A 85 -1.13 -13.18 -9.44
N PRO A 86 -2.06 -13.50 -10.36
CA PRO A 86 -2.88 -12.48 -11.03
C PRO A 86 -3.87 -11.77 -10.09
N ASN A 87 -4.09 -12.32 -8.89
CA ASN A 87 -4.94 -11.72 -7.86
C ASN A 87 -4.15 -10.96 -6.80
N ALA A 88 -2.82 -10.87 -6.93
CA ALA A 88 -2.00 -10.08 -6.02
C ALA A 88 -2.33 -8.59 -6.16
N LYS A 89 -2.39 -7.90 -5.03
CA LYS A 89 -2.51 -6.44 -5.01
C LYS A 89 -1.14 -5.84 -5.34
N PRO A 90 -1.05 -4.79 -6.18
CA PRO A 90 0.22 -4.08 -6.33
C PRO A 90 0.64 -3.47 -4.99
N LEU A 91 1.96 -3.42 -4.76
CA LEU A 91 2.53 -2.80 -3.57
C LEU A 91 3.08 -1.41 -3.92
N ILE A 92 2.55 -0.37 -3.26
CA ILE A 92 3.06 1.00 -3.31
C ILE A 92 3.32 1.45 -1.89
N MET A 93 4.56 1.76 -1.53
CA MET A 93 4.85 2.27 -0.17
C MET A 93 4.21 3.66 -0.03
N CYS A 94 3.15 3.80 0.78
CA CYS A 94 2.52 5.10 1.00
C CYS A 94 3.48 6.06 1.72
N GLU A 95 4.40 5.51 2.52
CA GLU A 95 5.50 6.22 3.16
C GLU A 95 6.75 5.34 3.16
N TYR A 96 7.90 5.87 2.75
CA TYR A 96 9.20 5.24 2.94
C TYR A 96 10.32 6.28 3.04
N ALA A 97 11.55 5.84 3.34
CA ALA A 97 12.76 6.68 3.33
C ALA A 97 12.62 7.99 4.12
N HIS A 98 12.21 7.90 5.39
CA HIS A 98 11.98 9.05 6.28
C HIS A 98 13.12 10.09 6.23
N ALA A 99 12.84 11.29 5.73
CA ALA A 99 13.80 12.31 5.30
C ALA A 99 14.21 13.31 6.40
N MET A 100 13.98 12.96 7.67
CA MET A 100 14.32 13.84 8.79
C MET A 100 15.83 14.01 8.97
N GLY A 101 16.34 15.23 8.74
CA GLY A 101 17.73 15.60 8.98
C GLY A 101 18.69 15.07 7.91
N ASN A 102 19.86 14.57 8.33
CA ASN A 102 20.80 13.91 7.43
C ASN A 102 20.39 12.43 7.30
N SER A 103 19.53 12.15 6.32
CA SER A 103 18.85 10.87 6.15
C SER A 103 18.88 10.38 4.69
N CYS A 104 17.89 9.59 4.27
CA CYS A 104 17.69 9.08 2.90
C CYS A 104 18.81 8.15 2.39
N GLY A 105 19.57 7.53 3.29
CA GLY A 105 20.40 6.39 2.94
C GLY A 105 19.55 5.19 2.49
N GLY A 106 20.12 4.29 1.69
CA GLY A 106 19.44 3.03 1.34
C GLY A 106 18.46 3.10 0.15
N LEU A 107 18.31 4.25 -0.52
CA LEU A 107 17.38 4.38 -1.65
C LEU A 107 17.74 3.47 -2.82
N PHE A 108 19.02 3.17 -3.03
CA PHE A 108 19.46 2.27 -4.09
C PHE A 108 18.93 0.85 -3.88
N GLU A 109 18.93 0.37 -2.64
CA GLU A 109 18.48 -0.96 -2.23
C GLU A 109 16.97 -1.10 -2.46
N TYR A 110 16.17 -0.10 -2.05
CA TYR A 110 14.74 -0.07 -2.37
C TYR A 110 14.48 -0.17 -3.87
N TRP A 111 15.09 0.71 -4.67
CA TRP A 111 14.82 0.77 -6.10
C TRP A 111 15.40 -0.41 -6.88
N SER A 112 16.45 -1.05 -6.37
CA SER A 112 16.98 -2.29 -6.93
C SER A 112 15.97 -3.43 -6.80
N VAL A 113 15.26 -3.53 -5.66
CA VAL A 113 14.19 -4.52 -5.48
C VAL A 113 12.96 -4.13 -6.29
N ILE A 114 12.50 -2.89 -6.22
CA ILE A 114 11.29 -2.41 -6.93
C ILE A 114 11.38 -2.67 -8.44
N ARG A 115 12.55 -2.43 -9.05
CA ARG A 115 12.72 -2.62 -10.50
C ARG A 115 12.84 -4.08 -10.94
N ARG A 116 12.98 -5.03 -10.00
CA ARG A 116 13.09 -6.47 -10.30
C ARG A 116 11.74 -7.17 -10.41
N PHE A 117 10.69 -6.62 -9.81
CA PHE A 117 9.40 -7.28 -9.64
C PHE A 117 8.25 -6.39 -10.12
N GLY A 118 7.38 -6.90 -10.99
CA GLY A 118 6.26 -6.14 -11.57
C GLY A 118 5.17 -5.79 -10.57
N VAL A 119 5.05 -6.55 -9.48
CA VAL A 119 4.07 -6.28 -8.41
C VAL A 119 4.45 -5.07 -7.53
N LEU A 120 5.71 -4.62 -7.57
CA LEU A 120 6.19 -3.46 -6.82
C LEU A 120 6.13 -2.19 -7.68
N GLN A 121 5.44 -1.15 -7.22
CA GLN A 121 5.15 0.05 -8.03
C GLN A 121 5.68 1.36 -7.43
N GLY A 122 6.70 1.28 -6.57
CA GLY A 122 7.39 2.44 -6.00
C GLY A 122 6.84 2.88 -4.65
N GLY A 123 6.87 4.19 -4.39
CA GLY A 123 6.38 4.75 -3.13
C GLY A 123 6.60 6.26 -3.00
N CYS A 124 6.08 6.83 -1.91
CA CYS A 124 6.20 8.24 -1.56
C CYS A 124 7.18 8.44 -0.40
N VAL A 125 8.23 9.23 -0.62
CA VAL A 125 9.19 9.59 0.45
C VAL A 125 8.46 10.44 1.48
N TRP A 126 8.66 10.15 2.77
CA TRP A 126 8.17 10.98 3.88
C TRP A 126 9.25 11.93 4.38
#